data_AF-A0A7S4KHX6-F1
#
_entry.id   AF-A0A7S4KHX6-F1
#
_cell.length_a   1.000
_cell.length_b   1.000
_cell.length_c   1.000
_cell.angle_alpha   90.00
_cell.angle_beta   90.00
_cell.angle_gamma   90.00
#
_symmetry.space_group_name_H-M   'P 1'
#
loop_
_entity.id
_entity.type
_entity.pdbx_description
1 polymer ?
#
loop_
_entity_poly.entity_id
_entity_poly.type
_entity_poly.pdbx_seq_one_letter_code
_entity_poly.pdbx_strand_id
1 'polypeptide(L)'
;AHPTKMVGRPDKEHVAEYAKSGRASCRKCKNNIGKDVLRMGKYVQSPSFDGWVPMWFHVDCFFGGKGAKPEVSDIAGMSELSFEDQKKIKDLVAGNAVASAPSQPSKKGKGGSKPADADDEGNIGDYKVEIAKSSRSECRGCESKIEAGNLRMGRIEAMDRRPFIPTPKWHHLDCLFKDGKPEDLKSSEDVIGFSLLDSDHQAMVREKMGEKGGAKASGKRSAGEDNKSAKGSKKAKKEEKVDLDEDDDTPLIQQKANVKEEAGKKKKRAKEEDAVEDDDVPLSKMKKEKAAPRETVKKENTASSELDKNEKAIKAHSDKLFAIRNALKDVSRNLLKEILEHNDVDSRGGEVVLQSRCADIMLHGVPGDCPKCQGRLQYSDGMYKCTTWTEDGFAKCQY
;
A
#
# COMPACT_ATOMS: atom_id res chain seq x y z
N ALA A 1 -35.19 -11.74 3.25
CA ALA A 1 -34.94 -10.29 3.27
C ALA A 1 -33.55 -10.06 2.71
N HIS A 2 -33.43 -9.47 1.51
CA HIS A 2 -32.13 -8.99 1.05
C HIS A 2 -31.69 -7.87 2.00
N PRO A 3 -30.46 -7.91 2.55
CA PRO A 3 -29.98 -6.83 3.38
C PRO A 3 -29.96 -5.58 2.50
N THR A 4 -30.78 -4.59 2.85
CA THR A 4 -30.72 -3.25 2.28
C THR A 4 -29.27 -2.77 2.39
N LYS A 5 -28.62 -2.50 1.24
CA LYS A 5 -27.29 -1.89 1.22
C LYS A 5 -27.36 -0.62 2.07
N MET A 6 -26.74 -0.65 3.25
CA MET A 6 -26.65 0.53 4.11
C MET A 6 -25.94 1.63 3.31
N VAL A 7 -26.55 2.82 3.26
CA VAL A 7 -26.02 3.97 2.53
C VAL A 7 -24.60 4.26 3.04
N GLY A 8 -23.64 4.40 2.13
CA GLY A 8 -22.24 4.70 2.48
C GLY A 8 -21.37 3.49 2.85
N ARG A 9 -21.91 2.26 2.89
CA ARG A 9 -21.09 1.05 2.99
C ARG A 9 -20.31 0.83 1.69
N PRO A 10 -18.99 0.55 1.75
CA PRO A 10 -18.19 0.15 0.59
C PRO A 10 -18.81 -1.06 -0.10
N ASP A 11 -18.78 -1.07 -1.44
CA ASP A 11 -19.31 -2.19 -2.22
C ASP A 11 -18.54 -3.50 -1.99
N LYS A 12 -17.25 -3.38 -1.62
CA LYS A 12 -16.32 -4.47 -1.36
C LYS A 12 -15.78 -4.35 0.07
N GLU A 13 -15.64 -5.47 0.79
CA GLU A 13 -15.19 -5.46 2.20
C GLU A 13 -13.70 -5.12 2.32
N HIS A 14 -12.93 -5.41 1.28
CA HIS A 14 -11.49 -5.25 1.25
C HIS A 14 -11.04 -4.27 0.17
N VAL A 15 -9.83 -3.72 0.34
CA VAL A 15 -9.21 -2.79 -0.61
C VAL A 15 -7.71 -3.04 -0.71
N ALA A 16 -7.16 -2.94 -1.91
CA ALA A 16 -5.74 -2.92 -2.15
C ALA A 16 -5.35 -1.64 -2.90
N GLU A 17 -4.30 -0.97 -2.45
CA GLU A 17 -3.77 0.23 -3.11
C GLU A 17 -2.29 0.42 -2.80
N TYR A 18 -1.60 1.22 -3.61
CA TYR A 18 -0.32 1.81 -3.21
C TYR A 18 -0.55 2.91 -2.18
N ALA A 19 0.26 2.93 -1.13
CA ALA A 19 0.08 3.86 -0.03
C ALA A 19 0.29 5.33 -0.46
N LYS A 20 -0.78 6.12 -0.42
CA LYS A 20 -0.77 7.56 -0.76
C LYS A 20 0.21 8.41 0.09
N SER A 21 0.60 7.92 1.27
CA SER A 21 1.61 8.54 2.14
C SER A 21 2.20 7.52 3.11
N GLY A 22 3.37 7.83 3.67
CA GLY A 22 4.08 7.02 4.67
C GLY A 22 3.55 7.09 6.11
N ARG A 23 2.37 7.70 6.32
CA ARG A 23 1.84 8.02 7.66
C ARG A 23 0.97 6.92 8.26
N ALA A 24 0.50 5.97 7.46
CA ALA A 24 -0.37 4.91 7.94
C ALA A 24 0.44 3.86 8.71
N SER A 25 -0.05 3.43 9.87
CA SER A 25 0.51 2.32 10.63
C SER A 25 -0.23 1.02 10.34
N CYS A 26 0.52 -0.04 10.07
CA CYS A 26 -0.02 -1.39 9.91
C CYS A 26 -0.73 -1.83 11.18
N ARG A 27 -1.95 -2.36 11.04
CA ARG A 27 -2.77 -2.76 12.18
C ARG A 27 -2.28 -4.03 12.87
N LYS A 28 -1.49 -4.87 12.20
CA LYS A 28 -0.83 -6.06 12.79
C LYS A 28 0.48 -5.69 13.49
N CYS A 29 1.54 -5.37 12.74
CA CYS A 29 2.89 -5.16 13.29
C CYS A 29 3.11 -3.75 13.91
N LYS A 30 2.16 -2.81 13.74
CA LYS A 30 2.22 -1.42 14.22
C LYS A 30 3.30 -0.53 13.58
N ASN A 31 4.11 -1.05 12.66
CA ASN A 31 5.07 -0.27 11.90
C ASN A 31 4.39 0.57 10.80
N ASN A 32 5.05 1.65 10.39
CA ASN A 32 4.57 2.48 9.29
C ASN A 32 4.61 1.72 7.96
N ILE A 33 3.66 2.04 7.10
CA ILE A 33 3.59 1.60 5.71
C ILE A 33 4.13 2.75 4.88
N GLY A 34 5.26 2.54 4.18
CA GLY A 34 5.92 3.58 3.38
C GLY A 34 5.05 4.11 2.23
N LYS A 35 5.31 5.35 1.77
CA LYS A 35 4.65 5.90 0.57
C LYS A 35 4.93 4.98 -0.63
N ASP A 36 3.94 4.81 -1.49
CA ASP A 36 3.98 4.00 -2.72
C ASP A 36 4.21 2.49 -2.50
N VAL A 37 4.19 2.03 -1.24
CA VAL A 37 4.23 0.60 -0.90
C VAL A 37 2.83 0.01 -1.04
N LEU A 38 2.72 -1.17 -1.66
CA LEU A 38 1.47 -1.92 -1.75
C LEU A 38 0.96 -2.26 -0.34
N ARG A 39 -0.31 -1.95 -0.08
CA ARG A 39 -0.97 -2.22 1.19
C ARG A 39 -2.38 -2.74 0.98
N MET A 40 -2.86 -3.49 1.96
CA MET A 40 -4.24 -3.99 2.00
C MET A 40 -5.01 -3.37 3.16
N GLY A 41 -6.30 -3.20 2.95
CA GLY A 41 -7.22 -2.63 3.91
C GLY A 41 -8.46 -3.51 4.08
N LYS A 42 -8.96 -3.58 5.31
CA LYS A 42 -10.31 -4.08 5.62
C LYS A 42 -11.17 -2.91 6.04
N TYR A 43 -12.31 -2.69 5.39
CA TYR A 43 -13.22 -1.63 5.79
C TYR A 43 -13.93 -1.99 7.10
N VAL A 44 -13.98 -1.02 8.00
CA VAL A 44 -14.73 -1.11 9.26
C VAL A 44 -15.56 0.15 9.45
N GLN A 45 -16.70 0.02 10.11
CA GLN A 45 -17.47 1.19 10.53
C GLN A 45 -16.66 1.98 11.56
N SER A 46 -16.53 3.29 11.31
CA SER A 46 -15.87 4.21 12.22
C SER A 46 -16.72 4.38 13.48
N PRO A 47 -16.15 4.24 14.69
CA PRO A 47 -16.86 4.58 15.92
C PRO A 47 -17.06 6.09 16.11
N SER A 48 -16.30 6.92 15.38
CA SER A 48 -16.23 8.37 15.60
C SER A 48 -17.14 9.17 14.68
N PHE A 49 -17.57 8.60 13.56
CA PHE A 49 -18.48 9.25 12.62
C PHE A 49 -19.21 8.18 11.82
N ASP A 50 -20.37 8.53 11.26
CA ASP A 50 -21.13 7.62 10.41
C ASP A 50 -20.43 7.44 9.05
N GLY A 51 -19.54 6.46 8.98
CA GLY A 51 -18.81 6.16 7.76
C GLY A 51 -17.84 5.01 7.93
N TRP A 52 -17.29 4.56 6.81
CA TRP A 52 -16.42 3.39 6.76
C TRP A 52 -14.98 3.82 6.52
N VAL A 53 -14.05 3.22 7.27
CA VAL A 53 -12.63 3.51 7.18
C VAL A 53 -11.83 2.24 6.96
N PRO A 54 -10.81 2.25 6.09
CA PRO A 54 -9.94 1.10 5.91
C PRO A 54 -8.95 0.98 7.06
N MET A 55 -8.91 -0.21 7.68
CA MET A 55 -7.83 -0.63 8.55
C MET A 55 -6.67 -1.15 7.71
N TRP A 56 -5.58 -0.39 7.64
CA TRP A 56 -4.44 -0.70 6.78
C TRP A 56 -3.47 -1.74 7.36
N PHE A 57 -2.92 -2.59 6.50
CA PHE A 57 -1.92 -3.61 6.78
C PHE A 57 -0.86 -3.63 5.66
N HIS A 58 0.37 -4.03 5.98
CA HIS A 58 1.28 -4.56 4.96
C HIS A 58 0.64 -5.81 4.33
N VAL A 59 0.91 -6.10 3.06
CA VAL A 59 0.35 -7.26 2.36
C VAL A 59 0.63 -8.56 3.12
N ASP A 60 1.88 -8.78 3.53
CA ASP A 60 2.27 -10.01 4.25
C ASP A 60 1.63 -10.06 5.65
N CYS A 61 1.47 -8.89 6.30
CA CYS A 61 0.75 -8.79 7.56
C CYS A 61 -0.74 -9.13 7.42
N PHE A 62 -1.36 -8.75 6.30
CA PHE A 62 -2.76 -9.02 6.02
C PHE A 62 -3.02 -10.52 5.87
N PHE A 63 -2.16 -11.24 5.13
CA PHE A 63 -2.32 -12.68 4.87
C PHE A 63 -1.66 -13.59 5.91
N GLY A 64 -0.73 -13.11 6.73
CA GLY A 64 -0.01 -13.95 7.70
C GLY A 64 -0.80 -14.28 8.97
N GLY A 65 -2.14 -14.26 8.95
CA GLY A 65 -2.98 -14.63 10.09
C GLY A 65 -3.97 -15.73 9.70
N LYS A 66 -4.52 -16.45 10.68
CA LYS A 66 -5.53 -17.52 10.46
C LYS A 66 -6.93 -16.99 10.08
N GLY A 67 -7.04 -15.73 9.66
CA GLY A 67 -8.33 -15.16 9.24
C GLY A 67 -8.81 -15.75 7.93
N ALA A 68 -10.13 -15.71 7.69
CA ALA A 68 -10.67 -16.02 6.38
C ALA A 68 -10.05 -15.09 5.33
N LYS A 69 -9.50 -15.67 4.27
CA LYS A 69 -8.94 -14.90 3.16
C LYS A 69 -10.09 -14.29 2.34
N PRO A 70 -9.95 -13.04 1.87
CA PRO A 70 -10.95 -12.46 0.98
C PRO A 70 -10.97 -13.18 -0.36
N GLU A 71 -12.13 -13.16 -1.03
CA GLU A 71 -12.19 -13.50 -2.45
C GLU A 71 -11.55 -12.38 -3.27
N VAL A 72 -10.87 -12.70 -4.37
CA VAL A 72 -10.24 -11.70 -5.25
C VAL A 72 -11.24 -10.67 -5.76
N SER A 73 -12.47 -11.08 -6.06
CA SER A 73 -13.57 -10.21 -6.53
C SER A 73 -14.04 -9.20 -5.48
N ASP A 74 -13.86 -9.51 -4.18
CA ASP A 74 -14.22 -8.67 -3.03
C ASP A 74 -13.08 -7.73 -2.60
N ILE A 75 -12.03 -7.58 -3.42
CA ILE A 75 -10.95 -6.63 -3.20
C ILE A 75 -11.13 -5.44 -4.16
N ALA A 76 -11.41 -4.26 -3.61
CA ALA A 76 -11.44 -3.01 -4.37
C ALA A 76 -10.04 -2.59 -4.79
N GLY A 77 -9.92 -1.94 -5.95
CA GLY A 77 -8.66 -1.35 -6.41
C GLY A 77 -7.71 -2.34 -7.11
N MET A 78 -8.12 -3.60 -7.28
CA MET A 78 -7.30 -4.61 -7.96
C MET A 78 -6.96 -4.21 -9.40
N SER A 79 -7.88 -3.58 -10.13
CA SER A 79 -7.68 -3.20 -11.53
C SER A 79 -6.64 -2.10 -11.73
N GLU A 80 -6.35 -1.34 -10.68
CA GLU A 80 -5.45 -0.19 -10.67
C GLU A 80 -4.00 -0.55 -10.29
N LEU A 81 -3.80 -1.77 -9.79
CA LEU A 81 -2.49 -2.33 -9.43
C LEU A 81 -1.73 -2.83 -10.66
N SER A 82 -0.41 -2.95 -10.53
CA SER A 82 0.44 -3.54 -11.56
C SER A 82 0.03 -5.00 -11.79
N PHE A 83 0.25 -5.51 -12.99
CA PHE A 83 -0.04 -6.90 -13.30
C PHE A 83 0.67 -7.86 -12.33
N GLU A 84 1.93 -7.57 -11.99
CA GLU A 84 2.72 -8.35 -11.03
C GLU A 84 2.11 -8.31 -9.62
N ASP A 85 1.66 -7.15 -9.14
CA ASP A 85 1.04 -7.02 -7.81
C ASP A 85 -0.37 -7.64 -7.77
N GLN A 86 -1.12 -7.57 -8.87
CA GLN A 86 -2.40 -8.29 -9.01
C GLN A 86 -2.17 -9.80 -8.88
N LYS A 87 -1.15 -10.33 -9.58
CA LYS A 87 -0.79 -11.75 -9.50
C LYS A 87 -0.34 -12.13 -8.09
N LYS A 88 0.50 -11.30 -7.45
CA LYS A 88 0.92 -11.50 -6.06
C LYS A 88 -0.27 -11.64 -5.11
N ILE A 89 -1.27 -10.75 -5.19
CA ILE A 89 -2.46 -10.84 -4.32
C ILE A 89 -3.29 -12.08 -4.66
N LYS A 90 -3.50 -12.40 -5.93
CA LYS A 90 -4.22 -13.61 -6.37
C LYS A 90 -3.58 -14.89 -5.81
N ASP A 91 -2.26 -14.99 -5.89
CA ASP A 91 -1.50 -16.13 -5.39
C ASP A 91 -1.60 -16.24 -3.85
N LEU A 92 -1.50 -15.12 -3.13
CA LEU A 92 -1.67 -15.08 -1.67
C LEU A 92 -3.08 -15.49 -1.22
N VAL A 93 -4.11 -15.05 -1.95
CA VAL A 93 -5.51 -15.47 -1.74
C VAL A 93 -5.64 -16.98 -1.97
N ALA A 94 -5.08 -17.51 -3.06
CA ALA A 94 -5.08 -18.94 -3.37
C ALA A 94 -4.27 -19.78 -2.36
N GLY A 95 -3.37 -19.16 -1.58
CA GLY A 95 -2.47 -19.86 -0.66
C GLY A 95 -1.24 -20.45 -1.32
N ASN A 96 -0.93 -20.01 -2.54
CA ASN A 96 0.32 -20.34 -3.20
C ASN A 96 1.45 -19.54 -2.54
N ALA A 97 2.55 -20.21 -2.18
CA ALA A 97 3.73 -19.53 -1.68
C ALA A 97 4.32 -18.64 -2.79
N VAL A 98 4.28 -17.32 -2.59
CA VAL A 98 4.85 -16.35 -3.53
C VAL A 98 6.35 -16.19 -3.28
N ALA A 99 7.17 -16.43 -4.31
CA ALA A 99 8.57 -16.03 -4.29
C ALA A 99 8.66 -14.50 -4.33
N SER A 100 9.30 -13.88 -3.33
CA SER A 100 9.44 -12.42 -3.26
C SER A 100 10.44 -11.91 -4.31
N ALA A 101 9.97 -11.14 -5.30
CA ALA A 101 10.83 -10.32 -6.17
C ALA A 101 10.89 -8.87 -5.64
N PRO A 102 12.06 -8.20 -5.70
CA PRO A 102 12.22 -6.85 -5.17
C PRO A 102 11.79 -5.78 -6.19
N SER A 103 10.91 -4.87 -5.79
CA SER A 103 10.72 -3.59 -6.51
C SER A 103 11.78 -2.56 -6.07
N GLN A 104 12.37 -1.89 -7.07
CA GLN A 104 13.61 -1.09 -7.10
C GLN A 104 13.47 0.37 -6.54
N PRO A 105 14.56 1.18 -6.44
CA PRO A 105 14.99 1.83 -5.19
C PRO A 105 14.86 3.36 -5.14
N SER A 106 15.00 3.95 -3.95
CA SER A 106 15.43 5.34 -3.76
C SER A 106 16.28 5.50 -2.49
N LYS A 107 17.34 6.29 -2.62
CA LYS A 107 18.56 6.40 -1.80
C LYS A 107 18.40 6.58 -0.27
N LYS A 108 19.13 5.72 0.45
CA LYS A 108 20.11 6.00 1.54
C LYS A 108 19.72 7.02 2.63
N GLY A 109 18.94 6.57 3.61
CA GLY A 109 18.97 7.05 5.00
C GLY A 109 19.60 5.98 5.90
N LYS A 110 20.53 6.38 6.77
CA LYS A 110 21.47 5.54 7.53
C LYS A 110 20.80 4.87 8.75
N GLY A 111 21.01 3.56 8.91
CA GLY A 111 20.81 2.76 10.14
C GLY A 111 19.39 2.24 10.34
N GLY A 112 19.12 0.97 10.63
CA GLY A 112 19.96 -0.20 10.88
C GLY A 112 19.03 -1.34 11.30
N SER A 113 19.32 -2.55 10.79
CA SER A 113 18.89 -3.86 11.28
C SER A 113 17.40 -4.28 11.14
N LYS A 114 17.22 -5.33 10.32
CA LYS A 114 16.05 -6.21 10.11
C LYS A 114 15.43 -6.73 11.43
N PRO A 115 14.23 -7.33 11.34
CA PRO A 115 14.18 -8.73 11.75
C PRO A 115 13.51 -9.65 10.74
N ALA A 116 14.08 -10.86 10.73
CA ALA A 116 13.52 -12.08 10.19
C ALA A 116 12.52 -12.69 11.19
N ASP A 117 11.78 -13.64 10.65
CA ASP A 117 10.62 -14.36 11.15
C ASP A 117 10.77 -15.00 12.54
N ALA A 118 9.68 -15.01 13.30
CA ALA A 118 9.42 -16.02 14.32
C ALA A 118 7.90 -16.19 14.46
N ASP A 119 7.45 -17.38 14.08
CA ASP A 119 6.14 -17.97 14.29
C ASP A 119 5.75 -17.93 15.78
N ASP A 120 4.50 -17.62 16.11
CA ASP A 120 3.74 -18.37 17.12
C ASP A 120 2.23 -18.02 17.07
N GLU A 121 1.43 -19.03 17.31
CA GLU A 121 -0.01 -19.05 17.14
C GLU A 121 -0.76 -18.45 18.33
N GLY A 122 -1.83 -17.71 18.06
CA GLY A 122 -3.10 -17.90 18.78
C GLY A 122 -3.22 -17.52 20.27
N ASN A 123 -2.21 -16.98 20.94
CA ASN A 123 -2.36 -16.38 22.26
C ASN A 123 -2.16 -14.86 22.14
N ILE A 124 -3.21 -14.07 22.37
CA ILE A 124 -2.96 -12.66 22.75
C ILE A 124 -2.37 -12.79 24.15
N GLY A 125 -1.05 -12.90 24.25
CA GLY A 125 -0.37 -12.90 25.53
C GLY A 125 -0.90 -11.74 26.37
N ASP A 126 -1.24 -12.02 27.62
CA ASP A 126 -1.88 -11.08 28.54
C ASP A 126 -0.98 -9.85 28.82
N TYR A 127 0.28 -9.89 28.39
CA TYR A 127 1.27 -8.85 28.60
C TYR A 127 1.98 -8.47 27.31
N LYS A 128 2.27 -7.17 27.19
CA LYS A 128 3.12 -6.60 26.15
C LYS A 128 4.26 -5.81 26.75
N VAL A 129 5.46 -5.96 26.19
CA VAL A 129 6.65 -5.19 26.53
C VAL A 129 7.21 -4.45 25.31
N GLU A 130 7.63 -3.21 25.49
CA GLU A 130 8.38 -2.46 24.48
C GLU A 130 9.16 -1.30 25.10
N ILE A 131 10.13 -0.77 24.34
CA ILE A 131 10.70 0.55 24.60
C ILE A 131 9.66 1.63 24.28
N ALA A 132 9.48 2.56 25.20
CA ALA A 132 8.56 3.67 25.04
C ALA A 132 8.96 4.53 23.82
N LYS A 133 8.12 4.50 22.78
CA LYS A 133 8.34 5.28 21.55
C LYS A 133 8.20 6.80 21.74
N SER A 134 7.54 7.21 22.82
CA SER A 134 7.36 8.61 23.20
C SER A 134 6.99 8.72 24.67
N SER A 135 7.15 9.92 25.24
CA SER A 135 6.85 10.23 26.65
C SER A 135 5.37 10.49 26.95
N ARG A 136 4.46 10.04 26.07
CA ARG A 136 3.01 10.28 26.18
C ARG A 136 2.27 9.26 27.05
N SER A 137 2.91 8.14 27.37
CA SER A 137 2.31 7.11 28.23
C SER A 137 2.54 7.44 29.69
N GLU A 138 1.56 7.11 30.51
CA GLU A 138 1.60 7.22 31.96
C GLU A 138 1.62 5.83 32.58
N CYS A 139 2.45 5.65 33.61
CA CYS A 139 2.51 4.42 34.37
C CYS A 139 1.30 4.28 35.28
N ARG A 140 0.59 3.17 35.20
CA ARG A 140 -0.59 2.92 36.04
C ARG A 140 -0.28 2.58 37.50
N GLY A 141 0.98 2.29 37.83
CA GLY A 141 1.40 2.03 39.21
C GLY A 141 1.82 3.27 40.00
N CYS A 142 2.29 4.32 39.33
CA CYS A 142 2.79 5.53 39.98
C CYS A 142 2.31 6.85 39.36
N GLU A 143 1.43 6.78 38.35
CA GLU A 143 0.82 7.92 37.64
C GLU A 143 1.83 8.89 36.99
N SER A 144 3.11 8.50 36.94
CA SER A 144 4.17 9.29 36.35
C SER A 144 4.35 8.96 34.88
N LYS A 145 4.79 9.94 34.08
CA LYS A 145 5.12 9.72 32.67
C LYS A 145 6.23 8.69 32.52
N ILE A 146 6.10 7.86 31.49
CA ILE A 146 7.14 6.94 31.06
C ILE A 146 7.88 7.60 29.90
N GLU A 147 9.14 7.97 30.12
CA GLU A 147 9.95 8.69 29.15
C GLU A 147 10.23 7.87 27.89
N ALA A 148 10.41 8.56 26.75
CA ALA A 148 10.80 7.92 25.51
C ALA A 148 12.18 7.27 25.66
N GLY A 149 12.34 6.04 25.16
CA GLY A 149 13.57 5.27 25.33
C GLY A 149 13.60 4.36 26.56
N ASN A 150 12.68 4.51 27.51
CA ASN A 150 12.62 3.65 28.70
C ASN A 150 11.72 2.42 28.47
N LEU A 151 12.06 1.31 29.13
CA LEU A 151 11.29 0.08 29.05
C LEU A 151 9.95 0.20 29.77
N ARG A 152 8.88 -0.26 29.11
CA ARG A 152 7.53 -0.35 29.69
C ARG A 152 6.88 -1.68 29.39
N MET A 153 6.12 -2.17 30.35
CA MET A 153 5.35 -3.39 30.23
C MET A 153 3.90 -3.10 30.62
N GLY A 154 2.94 -3.73 29.95
CA GLY A 154 1.54 -3.49 30.24
C GLY A 154 0.66 -4.71 30.00
N ARG A 155 -0.29 -4.90 30.90
CA ARG A 155 -1.32 -5.94 30.81
C ARG A 155 -2.36 -5.55 29.76
N ILE A 156 -2.70 -6.49 28.90
CA ILE A 156 -3.75 -6.37 27.88
C ILE A 156 -5.01 -7.00 28.46
N GLU A 157 -5.97 -6.17 28.86
CA GLU A 157 -7.27 -6.69 29.30
C GLU A 157 -8.14 -7.01 28.09
N ALA A 158 -8.67 -8.24 28.05
CA ALA A 158 -9.72 -8.60 27.12
C ALA A 158 -11.02 -7.89 27.54
N MET A 159 -11.53 -6.98 26.70
CA MET A 159 -12.90 -6.48 26.84
C MET A 159 -13.83 -7.33 25.97
N ASP A 160 -14.94 -7.82 26.56
CA ASP A 160 -15.97 -8.64 25.89
C ASP A 160 -16.71 -7.91 24.77
N ARG A 161 -16.56 -6.58 24.66
CA ARG A 161 -17.19 -5.78 23.61
C ARG A 161 -16.17 -5.41 22.53
N ARG A 162 -16.05 -6.28 21.51
CA ARG A 162 -15.51 -5.88 20.20
C ARG A 162 -16.34 -4.68 19.70
N PRO A 163 -15.72 -3.57 19.25
CA PRO A 163 -14.57 -3.55 18.34
C PRO A 163 -13.42 -2.64 18.81
N PHE A 164 -13.18 -2.51 20.11
CA PHE A 164 -12.07 -1.69 20.61
C PHE A 164 -10.72 -2.42 20.53
N ILE A 165 -9.65 -1.70 20.18
CA ILE A 165 -8.28 -2.24 20.17
C ILE A 165 -7.89 -2.51 21.63
N PRO A 166 -7.52 -3.75 22.01
CA PRO A 166 -7.00 -4.01 23.35
C PRO A 166 -5.77 -3.13 23.60
N THR A 167 -5.91 -2.16 24.51
CA THR A 167 -4.83 -1.23 24.86
C THR A 167 -4.11 -1.74 26.09
N PRO A 168 -2.78 -1.95 26.03
CA PRO A 168 -2.01 -2.34 27.20
C PRO A 168 -2.06 -1.21 28.25
N LYS A 169 -2.36 -1.58 29.50
CA LYS A 169 -2.22 -0.69 30.66
C LYS A 169 -0.75 -0.60 31.04
N TRP A 170 -0.07 0.41 30.52
CA TRP A 170 1.38 0.60 30.68
C TRP A 170 1.80 0.84 32.13
N HIS A 171 2.93 0.27 32.50
CA HIS A 171 3.66 0.50 33.74
C HIS A 171 5.15 0.67 33.42
N HIS A 172 5.91 1.37 34.28
CA HIS A 172 7.35 1.16 34.33
C HIS A 172 7.62 -0.31 34.70
N LEU A 173 8.74 -0.88 34.23
CA LEU A 173 9.09 -2.25 34.57
C LEU A 173 9.08 -2.45 36.11
N ASP A 174 9.76 -1.59 36.86
CA ASP A 174 9.79 -1.68 38.32
C ASP A 174 8.43 -1.53 38.99
N CYS A 175 7.54 -0.71 38.42
CA CYS A 175 6.22 -0.48 38.97
C CYS A 175 5.30 -1.69 38.79
N LEU A 176 5.45 -2.45 37.71
CA LEU A 176 4.65 -3.65 37.47
C LEU A 176 5.01 -4.77 38.45
N PHE A 177 6.28 -4.87 38.84
CA PHE A 177 6.80 -5.92 39.72
C PHE A 177 6.95 -5.47 41.18
N LYS A 178 6.39 -4.31 41.56
CA LYS A 178 6.56 -3.73 42.91
C LYS A 178 6.03 -4.65 44.02
N ASP A 179 4.92 -5.32 43.75
CA ASP A 179 4.28 -6.27 44.68
C ASP A 179 4.64 -7.74 44.34
N GLY A 180 5.69 -7.94 43.54
CA GLY A 180 6.10 -9.24 43.01
C GLY A 180 5.64 -9.48 41.56
N LYS A 181 5.95 -10.67 41.04
CA LYS A 181 5.57 -11.11 39.70
C LYS A 181 4.05 -11.32 39.64
N PRO A 182 3.33 -10.72 38.66
CA PRO A 182 1.90 -11.00 38.46
C PRO A 182 1.65 -12.50 38.26
N GLU A 183 0.63 -13.05 38.92
CA GLU A 183 0.35 -14.50 38.91
C GLU A 183 0.04 -15.06 37.51
N ASP A 184 -0.59 -14.25 36.65
CA ASP A 184 -0.97 -14.61 35.29
C ASP A 184 0.18 -14.47 34.28
N LEU A 185 1.28 -13.81 34.67
CA LEU A 185 2.46 -13.65 33.84
C LEU A 185 3.37 -14.88 34.00
N LYS A 186 3.36 -15.81 33.04
CA LYS A 186 4.02 -17.12 33.19
C LYS A 186 5.51 -17.10 32.87
N SER A 187 5.90 -16.67 31.67
CA SER A 187 7.29 -16.55 31.25
C SER A 187 7.59 -15.24 30.51
N SER A 188 8.86 -14.86 30.41
CA SER A 188 9.26 -13.69 29.61
C SER A 188 9.04 -13.92 28.11
N GLU A 189 9.20 -15.16 27.65
CA GLU A 189 8.95 -15.58 26.27
C GLU A 189 7.48 -15.44 25.86
N ASP A 190 6.53 -15.56 26.80
CA ASP A 190 5.09 -15.36 26.54
C ASP A 190 4.69 -13.88 26.36
N VAL A 191 5.59 -12.94 26.66
CA VAL A 191 5.30 -11.51 26.60
C VAL A 191 5.44 -10.99 25.17
N ILE A 192 4.36 -10.41 24.64
CA ILE A 192 4.34 -9.84 23.29
C ILE A 192 5.41 -8.75 23.20
N GLY A 193 6.35 -8.92 22.26
CA GLY A 193 7.42 -7.97 21.99
C GLY A 193 8.72 -8.20 22.78
N PHE A 194 8.80 -9.22 23.64
CA PHE A 194 10.02 -9.54 24.39
C PHE A 194 11.20 -9.91 23.46
N SER A 195 10.97 -10.76 22.47
CA SER A 195 11.99 -11.16 21.48
C SER A 195 12.49 -10.01 20.61
N LEU A 196 11.76 -8.88 20.57
CA LEU A 196 12.13 -7.69 19.81
C LEU A 196 12.97 -6.68 20.61
N LEU A 197 13.17 -6.92 21.90
CA LEU A 197 14.07 -6.13 22.74
C LEU A 197 15.54 -6.50 22.45
N ASP A 198 16.47 -5.57 22.68
CA ASP A 198 17.89 -5.91 22.67
C ASP A 198 18.27 -6.80 23.87
N SER A 199 19.49 -7.35 23.84
CA SER A 199 19.97 -8.28 24.86
C SER A 199 19.93 -7.71 26.28
N ASP A 200 20.17 -6.41 26.42
CA ASP A 200 20.27 -5.75 27.72
C ASP A 200 18.86 -5.60 28.33
N HIS A 201 17.90 -5.17 27.51
CA HIS A 201 16.48 -5.09 27.89
C HIS A 201 15.84 -6.46 28.10
N GLN A 202 16.22 -7.49 27.33
CA GLN A 202 15.81 -8.87 27.58
C GLN A 202 16.32 -9.37 28.93
N ALA A 203 17.57 -9.06 29.28
CA ALA A 203 18.15 -9.41 30.57
C ALA A 203 17.41 -8.74 31.73
N MET A 204 17.09 -7.44 31.62
CA MET A 204 16.32 -6.71 32.63
C MET A 204 14.94 -7.35 32.89
N VAL A 205 14.24 -7.77 31.83
CA VAL A 205 12.92 -8.40 31.96
C VAL A 205 13.04 -9.80 32.60
N ARG A 206 14.01 -10.62 32.16
CA ARG A 206 14.26 -11.95 32.75
C ARG A 206 14.64 -11.88 34.22
N GLU A 207 15.45 -10.88 34.60
CA GLU A 207 15.83 -10.61 35.99
C GLU A 207 14.58 -10.34 36.84
N LYS A 208 13.69 -9.44 36.39
CA LYS A 208 12.43 -9.14 37.09
C LYS A 208 11.47 -10.31 37.16
N MET A 209 11.53 -11.20 36.17
CA MET A 209 10.72 -12.42 36.09
C MET A 209 11.24 -13.57 36.96
N GLY A 210 12.45 -13.45 37.52
CA GLY A 210 13.08 -14.50 38.31
C GLY A 210 13.58 -15.69 37.48
N GLU A 211 13.71 -15.54 36.17
CA GLU A 211 14.13 -16.60 35.24
C GLU A 211 15.65 -16.68 35.20
N LYS A 212 16.21 -17.81 35.66
CA LYS A 212 17.65 -18.04 35.64
C LYS A 212 18.08 -18.57 34.27
N GLY A 213 18.73 -17.72 33.46
CA GLY A 213 19.36 -18.13 32.21
C GLY A 213 20.56 -17.27 31.79
N GLY A 214 21.77 -17.80 32.00
CA GLY A 214 22.94 -17.51 31.17
C GLY A 214 23.69 -16.20 31.39
N ALA A 215 24.10 -15.88 32.62
CA ALA A 215 25.08 -14.82 32.85
C ALA A 215 26.44 -15.20 32.21
N LYS A 216 26.83 -14.52 31.13
CA LYS A 216 28.24 -14.12 30.99
C LYS A 216 28.40 -12.79 31.72
N ALA A 217 28.94 -12.90 32.92
CA ALA A 217 29.40 -11.77 33.69
C ALA A 217 30.45 -10.97 32.88
N SER A 218 30.22 -9.68 32.69
CA SER A 218 31.31 -8.71 32.67
C SER A 218 31.05 -7.73 33.80
N GLY A 219 31.94 -7.76 34.79
CA GLY A 219 31.79 -7.03 36.03
C GLY A 219 32.30 -5.60 35.93
N LYS A 220 31.65 -4.75 36.74
CA LYS A 220 32.20 -3.67 37.58
C LYS A 220 32.79 -2.48 36.80
N ARG A 221 32.32 -1.25 37.03
CA ARG A 221 32.37 -0.57 38.33
C ARG A 221 31.23 0.43 38.52
N SER A 222 30.63 0.35 39.71
CA SER A 222 30.08 1.48 40.43
C SER A 222 31.21 2.33 41.04
N ALA A 223 31.00 3.64 41.06
CA ALA A 223 31.38 4.51 42.17
C ALA A 223 30.45 5.72 42.10
N GLY A 224 29.51 5.79 43.03
CA GLY A 224 28.80 7.04 43.32
C GLY A 224 29.60 7.84 44.32
N GLU A 225 29.52 9.16 44.24
CA GLU A 225 29.69 10.06 45.37
C GLU A 225 28.71 11.24 45.20
N ASP A 226 27.94 11.47 46.25
CA ASP A 226 27.08 12.62 46.47
C ASP A 226 27.85 13.94 46.44
N ASN A 227 27.30 15.01 45.84
CA ASN A 227 26.94 16.19 46.63
C ASN A 227 26.09 17.25 45.92
N LYS A 228 25.45 18.01 46.79
CA LYS A 228 24.38 18.98 46.66
C LYS A 228 24.88 20.39 46.26
N SER A 229 24.03 21.10 45.52
CA SER A 229 23.80 22.55 45.54
C SER A 229 24.80 23.57 44.95
N ALA A 230 24.15 24.53 44.27
CA ALA A 230 24.40 25.98 44.25
C ALA A 230 25.34 26.60 43.17
N LYS A 231 24.66 27.25 42.22
CA LYS A 231 24.75 28.70 41.93
C LYS A 231 26.01 29.22 41.23
N GLY A 232 25.82 29.58 39.96
CA GLY A 232 26.10 30.94 39.49
C GLY A 232 27.32 31.17 38.60
N SER A 233 27.03 31.77 37.45
CA SER A 233 27.79 32.85 36.78
C SER A 233 28.70 32.51 35.59
N LYS A 234 28.17 32.89 34.42
CA LYS A 234 28.72 33.83 33.42
C LYS A 234 29.96 33.46 32.58
N LYS A 235 29.76 33.74 31.28
CA LYS A 235 30.70 34.16 30.21
C LYS A 235 31.55 33.01 29.63
N ALA A 236 31.80 32.88 28.33
CA ALA A 236 31.79 33.88 27.27
C ALA A 236 31.43 33.28 25.89
N LYS A 237 30.83 34.16 25.11
CA LYS A 237 30.58 34.16 23.67
C LYS A 237 31.90 34.08 22.87
N LYS A 238 31.94 33.27 21.80
CA LYS A 238 32.60 33.68 20.56
C LYS A 238 31.85 33.09 19.36
N GLU A 239 31.12 33.97 18.70
CA GLU A 239 30.69 33.85 17.30
C GLU A 239 31.93 34.02 16.42
N GLU A 240 32.02 33.29 15.31
CA GLU A 240 32.74 33.78 14.14
C GLU A 240 31.90 33.48 12.90
N LYS A 241 31.39 34.58 12.35
CA LYS A 241 30.73 34.74 11.07
C LYS A 241 31.77 35.45 10.19
N VAL A 242 31.99 34.97 8.97
CA VAL A 242 32.61 35.76 7.91
C VAL A 242 31.84 35.44 6.62
N ASP A 243 31.09 36.46 6.18
CA ASP A 243 30.60 36.65 4.81
C ASP A 243 31.70 37.36 3.98
N LEU A 244 31.38 37.66 2.72
CA LEU A 244 32.03 38.47 1.67
C LEU A 244 32.57 37.58 0.51
N ASP A 245 31.81 37.43 -0.57
CA ASP A 245 31.73 38.30 -1.80
C ASP A 245 32.84 37.86 -2.79
N GLU A 246 32.74 37.85 -4.13
CA GLU A 246 31.82 38.25 -5.19
C GLU A 246 32.35 37.59 -6.50
N ASP A 247 31.62 37.73 -7.63
CA ASP A 247 32.06 37.53 -9.04
C ASP A 247 32.30 36.08 -9.54
N ASP A 248 32.06 35.67 -10.78
CA ASP A 248 31.31 36.10 -11.98
C ASP A 248 31.34 34.85 -12.92
N ASP A 249 30.74 34.94 -14.11
CA ASP A 249 30.91 34.06 -15.28
C ASP A 249 30.01 32.81 -15.42
N THR A 250 28.83 33.12 -15.96
CA THR A 250 28.17 32.28 -16.97
C THR A 250 28.91 32.41 -18.31
N PRO A 251 28.98 31.34 -19.13
CA PRO A 251 28.72 31.57 -20.55
C PRO A 251 27.70 30.61 -21.15
N LEU A 252 26.71 31.23 -21.79
CA LEU A 252 25.95 30.72 -22.92
C LEU A 252 26.89 30.33 -24.07
N ILE A 253 26.68 29.15 -24.66
CA ILE A 253 26.99 28.94 -26.09
C ILE A 253 25.76 28.38 -26.79
N GLN A 254 25.23 29.22 -27.66
CA GLN A 254 24.28 28.92 -28.72
C GLN A 254 24.97 28.22 -29.90
N GLN A 255 24.20 27.32 -30.52
CA GLN A 255 24.09 27.06 -31.96
C GLN A 255 25.31 26.52 -32.73
N LYS A 256 25.08 25.39 -33.40
CA LYS A 256 25.16 25.34 -34.87
C LYS A 256 24.30 24.21 -35.44
N ALA A 257 23.44 24.61 -36.36
CA ALA A 257 22.68 23.76 -37.26
C ALA A 257 23.61 23.03 -38.24
N ASN A 258 23.20 21.84 -38.70
CA ASN A 258 23.40 21.48 -40.09
C ASN A 258 22.28 20.56 -40.59
N VAL A 259 21.55 21.05 -41.59
CA VAL A 259 20.59 20.34 -42.41
C VAL A 259 21.35 19.58 -43.49
N LYS A 260 20.94 18.35 -43.80
CA LYS A 260 21.12 17.74 -45.12
C LYS A 260 19.84 17.00 -45.50
N GLU A 261 19.05 17.64 -46.36
CA GLU A 261 18.17 16.98 -47.31
C GLU A 261 19.02 16.24 -48.35
N GLU A 262 18.53 15.09 -48.81
CA GLU A 262 18.76 14.58 -50.16
C GLU A 262 17.48 13.82 -50.55
N ALA A 263 16.74 14.38 -51.51
CA ALA A 263 15.59 13.78 -52.15
C ALA A 263 16.04 13.01 -53.39
N GLY A 264 15.60 11.75 -53.53
CA GLY A 264 15.84 10.92 -54.71
C GLY A 264 14.61 10.09 -55.08
N LYS A 265 13.86 10.59 -56.05
CA LYS A 265 12.58 10.06 -56.59
C LYS A 265 12.84 9.01 -57.69
N LYS A 266 12.07 7.91 -57.74
CA LYS A 266 11.70 7.25 -59.01
C LYS A 266 10.38 6.47 -58.93
N LYS A 267 9.51 6.82 -59.90
CA LYS A 267 8.15 6.34 -60.23
C LYS A 267 8.11 4.88 -60.74
N LYS A 268 6.96 4.21 -60.56
CA LYS A 268 6.09 3.66 -61.64
C LYS A 268 4.75 3.18 -61.02
N ARG A 269 3.63 3.86 -61.37
CA ARG A 269 2.48 3.39 -62.20
C ARG A 269 1.76 2.16 -61.59
N ALA A 270 0.59 2.29 -60.96
CA ALA A 270 -0.77 2.55 -61.49
C ALA A 270 -1.30 1.45 -62.42
N LYS A 271 -2.37 0.75 -61.98
CA LYS A 271 -3.55 0.42 -62.79
C LYS A 271 -4.72 -0.05 -61.89
N GLU A 272 -5.77 0.76 -61.83
CA GLU A 272 -7.15 0.34 -61.57
C GLU A 272 -7.70 -0.39 -62.81
N GLU A 273 -8.56 -1.38 -62.61
CA GLU A 273 -9.70 -1.59 -63.50
C GLU A 273 -10.84 -2.30 -62.75
N ASP A 274 -12.03 -1.78 -63.07
CA ASP A 274 -13.36 -1.95 -62.49
C ASP A 274 -14.12 -3.14 -63.10
N ALA A 275 -15.33 -3.37 -62.56
CA ALA A 275 -16.51 -4.00 -63.19
C ALA A 275 -16.62 -5.54 -63.15
N VAL A 276 -17.78 -6.21 -62.99
CA VAL A 276 -19.22 -5.88 -62.79
C VAL A 276 -19.93 -7.25 -62.63
N GLU A 277 -20.95 -7.34 -61.74
CA GLU A 277 -22.22 -8.15 -61.78
C GLU A 277 -22.17 -9.67 -62.17
N ASP A 278 -23.08 -10.59 -61.84
CA ASP A 278 -24.28 -10.68 -61.00
C ASP A 278 -24.60 -12.20 -60.84
N ASP A 279 -25.54 -12.48 -59.95
CA ASP A 279 -26.55 -13.56 -60.02
C ASP A 279 -26.27 -15.05 -59.70
N ASP A 280 -27.31 -15.55 -59.02
CA ASP A 280 -27.89 -16.90 -59.02
C ASP A 280 -27.42 -17.95 -57.99
N VAL A 281 -28.18 -17.98 -56.89
CA VAL A 281 -28.47 -19.16 -56.06
C VAL A 281 -29.47 -20.06 -56.80
N PRO A 282 -29.30 -21.40 -56.74
CA PRO A 282 -30.48 -22.19 -56.38
C PRO A 282 -30.24 -23.24 -55.31
N LEU A 283 -31.25 -23.30 -54.44
CA LEU A 283 -31.49 -24.24 -53.36
C LEU A 283 -31.85 -25.65 -53.87
N SER A 284 -31.58 -26.64 -53.02
CA SER A 284 -32.32 -27.90 -52.79
C SER A 284 -31.91 -29.19 -53.53
N LYS A 285 -31.48 -30.20 -52.77
CA LYS A 285 -32.29 -31.41 -52.43
C LYS A 285 -31.57 -32.36 -51.46
N MET A 286 -32.37 -32.94 -50.56
CA MET A 286 -31.99 -33.83 -49.46
C MET A 286 -31.80 -35.32 -49.87
N LYS A 287 -31.14 -36.06 -48.95
CA LYS A 287 -31.05 -37.53 -48.73
C LYS A 287 -29.89 -38.22 -49.49
N LYS A 288 -29.08 -39.11 -48.89
CA LYS A 288 -29.36 -40.10 -47.83
C LYS A 288 -28.04 -40.53 -47.14
N GLU A 289 -28.18 -40.97 -45.90
CA GLU A 289 -27.19 -41.46 -44.93
C GLU A 289 -26.04 -42.34 -45.47
N LYS A 290 -24.84 -42.16 -44.89
CA LYS A 290 -24.05 -43.26 -44.30
C LYS A 290 -23.02 -42.74 -43.29
N ALA A 291 -22.88 -43.52 -42.22
CA ALA A 291 -22.20 -43.21 -40.97
C ALA A 291 -20.67 -43.09 -41.08
N ALA A 292 -20.13 -42.38 -40.09
CA ALA A 292 -18.77 -41.91 -39.84
C ALA A 292 -17.60 -42.90 -40.05
N PRO A 293 -16.38 -42.33 -40.14
CA PRO A 293 -15.33 -42.68 -39.21
C PRO A 293 -15.00 -41.50 -38.28
N ARG A 294 -14.78 -41.84 -37.01
CA ARG A 294 -14.37 -40.95 -35.91
C ARG A 294 -13.17 -40.07 -36.30
N GLU A 295 -13.33 -38.76 -36.18
CA GLU A 295 -12.24 -37.84 -35.82
C GLU A 295 -12.44 -37.38 -34.37
N THR A 296 -11.74 -38.03 -33.47
CA THR A 296 -11.25 -37.38 -32.25
C THR A 296 -10.13 -36.44 -32.68
N VAL A 297 -10.22 -35.11 -32.45
CA VAL A 297 -9.28 -34.23 -31.70
C VAL A 297 -9.80 -32.75 -31.74
N LYS A 298 -9.56 -31.99 -30.66
CA LYS A 298 -9.41 -30.51 -30.55
C LYS A 298 -10.66 -29.67 -30.26
N LYS A 299 -11.17 -29.75 -29.03
CA LYS A 299 -11.94 -28.63 -28.43
C LYS A 299 -11.30 -28.02 -27.18
N GLU A 300 -10.28 -28.65 -26.60
CA GLU A 300 -9.69 -28.21 -25.33
C GLU A 300 -8.51 -27.22 -25.51
N ASN A 301 -7.84 -27.22 -26.67
CA ASN A 301 -6.63 -26.40 -26.90
C ASN A 301 -6.90 -24.93 -27.29
N THR A 302 -8.05 -24.59 -27.88
CA THR A 302 -8.34 -23.22 -28.34
C THR A 302 -8.68 -22.28 -27.17
N ALA A 303 -9.48 -22.74 -26.20
CA ALA A 303 -9.86 -21.94 -25.04
C ALA A 303 -8.67 -21.57 -24.15
N SER A 304 -7.78 -22.53 -23.86
CA SER A 304 -6.53 -22.25 -23.12
C SER A 304 -5.66 -21.24 -23.86
N SER A 305 -5.57 -21.34 -25.19
CA SER A 305 -4.75 -20.41 -25.99
C SER A 305 -5.31 -18.99 -26.04
N GLU A 306 -6.63 -18.81 -26.01
CA GLU A 306 -7.28 -17.49 -25.97
C GLU A 306 -7.14 -16.85 -24.58
N LEU A 307 -7.25 -17.64 -23.50
CA LEU A 307 -6.97 -17.18 -22.14
C LEU A 307 -5.53 -16.68 -22.00
N ASP A 308 -4.57 -17.44 -22.52
CA ASP A 308 -3.14 -17.04 -22.51
C ASP A 308 -2.89 -15.77 -23.33
N LYS A 309 -3.56 -15.61 -24.48
CA LYS A 309 -3.48 -14.38 -25.28
C LYS A 309 -4.08 -13.18 -24.55
N ASN A 310 -5.22 -13.35 -23.91
CA ASN A 310 -5.88 -12.29 -23.14
C ASN A 310 -5.03 -11.87 -21.94
N GLU A 311 -4.45 -12.81 -21.20
CA GLU A 311 -3.55 -12.51 -20.09
C GLU A 311 -2.32 -11.72 -20.55
N LYS A 312 -1.71 -12.11 -21.68
CA LYS A 312 -0.61 -11.37 -22.30
C LYS A 312 -1.01 -9.96 -22.72
N ALA A 313 -2.19 -9.79 -23.31
CA ALA A 313 -2.71 -8.48 -23.70
C ALA A 313 -2.98 -7.59 -22.49
N ILE A 314 -3.57 -8.13 -21.42
CA ILE A 314 -3.81 -7.43 -20.15
C ILE A 314 -2.48 -7.01 -19.51
N LYS A 315 -1.49 -7.90 -19.49
CA LYS A 315 -0.15 -7.56 -18.98
C LYS A 315 0.47 -6.43 -19.80
N ALA A 316 0.48 -6.54 -21.13
CA ALA A 316 1.06 -5.52 -22.00
C ALA A 316 0.37 -4.16 -21.86
N HIS A 317 -0.95 -4.16 -21.65
CA HIS A 317 -1.70 -2.94 -21.33
C HIS A 317 -1.30 -2.35 -19.98
N SER A 318 -1.23 -3.18 -18.93
CA SER A 318 -0.81 -2.78 -17.59
C SER A 318 0.61 -2.18 -17.61
N ASP A 319 1.55 -2.83 -18.30
CA ASP A 319 2.93 -2.37 -18.44
C ASP A 319 3.00 -0.96 -19.05
N LYS A 320 2.22 -0.70 -20.11
CA LYS A 320 2.12 0.64 -20.73
C LYS A 320 1.55 1.68 -19.77
N LEU A 321 0.47 1.36 -19.07
CA LEU A 321 -0.16 2.26 -18.10
C LEU A 321 0.81 2.62 -16.97
N PHE A 322 1.54 1.64 -16.45
CA PHE A 322 2.51 1.85 -15.38
C PHE A 322 3.77 2.58 -15.86
N ALA A 323 4.18 2.41 -17.12
CA ALA A 323 5.25 3.22 -17.71
C ALA A 323 4.88 4.71 -17.72
N ILE A 324 3.66 5.05 -18.15
CA ILE A 324 3.16 6.44 -18.13
C ILE A 324 3.05 6.95 -16.69
N ARG A 325 2.43 6.18 -15.79
CA ARG A 325 2.29 6.57 -14.37
C ARG A 325 3.65 6.83 -13.71
N ASN A 326 4.66 6.02 -14.02
CA ASN A 326 6.02 6.22 -13.52
C ASN A 326 6.66 7.50 -14.08
N ALA A 327 6.48 7.80 -15.37
CA ALA A 327 6.95 9.05 -15.95
C ALA A 327 6.28 10.28 -15.34
N LEU A 328 5.02 10.15 -14.90
CA LEU A 328 4.26 11.23 -14.25
C LEU A 328 4.59 11.43 -12.75
N LYS A 329 5.45 10.60 -12.15
CA LYS A 329 5.81 10.72 -10.72
C LYS A 329 6.53 12.02 -10.40
N ASP A 330 7.38 12.48 -11.31
CA ASP A 330 8.19 13.68 -11.13
C ASP A 330 7.49 14.95 -11.65
N VAL A 331 6.28 14.80 -12.21
CA VAL A 331 5.48 15.93 -12.71
C VAL A 331 4.78 16.62 -11.55
N SER A 332 4.89 17.95 -11.50
CA SER A 332 4.28 18.74 -10.43
C SER A 332 2.76 18.60 -10.42
N ARG A 333 2.18 18.68 -9.22
CA ARG A 333 0.72 18.60 -9.05
C ARG A 333 -0.04 19.66 -9.86
N ASN A 334 0.51 20.86 -10.00
CA ASN A 334 -0.14 21.94 -10.74
C ASN A 334 -0.16 21.64 -12.23
N LEU A 335 0.97 21.18 -12.78
CA LEU A 335 1.03 20.78 -14.18
C LEU A 335 0.10 19.60 -14.49
N LEU A 336 -0.02 18.63 -13.57
CA LEU A 336 -1.01 17.55 -13.71
C LEU A 336 -2.45 18.08 -13.78
N LYS A 337 -2.79 19.13 -13.02
CA LYS A 337 -4.11 19.76 -13.09
C LYS A 337 -4.31 20.50 -14.42
N GLU A 338 -3.32 21.27 -14.86
CA GLU A 338 -3.36 21.99 -16.13
C GLU A 338 -3.56 21.04 -17.32
N ILE A 339 -2.87 19.89 -17.32
CA ILE A 339 -3.07 18.84 -18.32
C ILE A 339 -4.53 18.37 -18.34
N LEU A 340 -5.13 18.09 -17.17
CA LEU A 340 -6.52 17.61 -17.09
C LEU A 340 -7.52 18.69 -17.51
N GLU A 341 -7.30 19.93 -17.08
CA GLU A 341 -8.16 21.08 -17.40
C GLU A 341 -8.15 21.39 -18.90
N HIS A 342 -6.98 21.32 -19.56
CA HIS A 342 -6.88 21.51 -21.01
C HIS A 342 -7.61 20.42 -21.82
N ASN A 343 -7.92 19.28 -21.20
CA ASN A 343 -8.60 18.15 -21.82
C ASN A 343 -10.06 18.00 -21.33
N ASP A 344 -10.61 19.00 -20.62
CA ASP A 344 -11.95 18.96 -20.03
C ASP A 344 -12.19 17.72 -19.14
N VAL A 345 -11.19 17.40 -18.32
CA VAL A 345 -11.21 16.31 -17.33
C VAL A 345 -11.09 16.88 -15.92
N ASP A 346 -11.79 16.25 -14.96
CA ASP A 346 -11.78 16.65 -13.55
C ASP A 346 -10.36 16.70 -12.96
N SER A 347 -9.91 17.89 -12.55
CA SER A 347 -8.61 18.17 -11.94
C SER A 347 -8.60 18.14 -10.40
N ARG A 348 -9.71 17.71 -9.76
CA ARG A 348 -9.81 17.61 -8.29
C ARG A 348 -9.19 16.33 -7.74
N GLY A 349 -8.72 16.38 -6.49
CA GLY A 349 -8.17 15.23 -5.78
C GLY A 349 -6.66 15.31 -5.57
N GLY A 350 -6.10 14.31 -4.88
CA GLY A 350 -4.67 14.23 -4.56
C GLY A 350 -3.79 13.84 -5.75
N GLU A 351 -2.48 14.02 -5.61
CA GLU A 351 -1.46 13.76 -6.63
C GLU A 351 -1.63 12.40 -7.34
N VAL A 352 -1.77 11.31 -6.58
CA VAL A 352 -1.94 9.95 -7.11
C VAL A 352 -3.19 9.80 -8.00
N VAL A 353 -4.26 10.50 -7.65
CA VAL A 353 -5.52 10.48 -8.42
C VAL A 353 -5.33 11.23 -9.73
N LEU A 354 -4.66 12.39 -9.70
CA LEU A 354 -4.37 13.18 -10.89
C LEU A 354 -3.43 12.42 -11.84
N GLN A 355 -2.36 11.83 -11.32
CA GLN A 355 -1.45 10.97 -12.10
C GLN A 355 -2.20 9.82 -12.78
N SER A 356 -3.14 9.19 -12.08
CA SER A 356 -3.92 8.08 -12.64
C SER A 356 -4.84 8.55 -13.76
N ARG A 357 -5.51 9.71 -13.62
CA ARG A 357 -6.33 10.28 -14.70
C ARG A 357 -5.49 10.74 -15.90
N CYS A 358 -4.36 11.39 -15.66
CA CYS A 358 -3.44 11.78 -16.72
C CYS A 358 -2.93 10.54 -17.48
N ALA A 359 -2.55 9.48 -16.78
CA ALA A 359 -2.10 8.25 -17.41
C ALA A 359 -3.20 7.59 -18.25
N ASP A 360 -4.44 7.60 -17.77
CA ASP A 360 -5.61 7.08 -18.49
C ASP A 360 -5.84 7.84 -19.80
N ILE A 361 -5.93 9.18 -19.75
CA ILE A 361 -6.18 9.98 -20.96
C ILE A 361 -5.02 9.97 -21.95
N MET A 362 -3.78 9.81 -21.48
CA MET A 362 -2.61 9.68 -22.35
C MET A 362 -2.58 8.32 -23.07
N LEU A 363 -3.08 7.27 -22.42
CA LEU A 363 -3.08 5.92 -22.99
C LEU A 363 -4.29 5.65 -23.87
N HIS A 364 -5.46 6.15 -23.47
CA HIS A 364 -6.76 5.82 -24.07
C HIS A 364 -7.44 6.98 -24.79
N GLY A 365 -6.93 8.20 -24.63
CA GLY A 365 -7.62 9.41 -25.04
C GLY A 365 -8.62 9.89 -23.98
N VAL A 366 -9.20 11.06 -24.22
CA VAL A 366 -10.19 11.66 -23.31
C VAL A 366 -11.46 10.81 -23.29
N PRO A 367 -11.94 10.35 -22.12
CA PRO A 367 -13.17 9.58 -22.03
C PRO A 367 -14.37 10.35 -22.54
N GLY A 368 -15.34 9.66 -23.15
CA GLY A 368 -16.58 10.28 -23.61
C GLY A 368 -17.44 10.87 -22.49
N ASP A 369 -18.48 11.59 -22.88
CA ASP A 369 -19.47 12.13 -21.95
C ASP A 369 -20.46 11.05 -21.50
N CYS A 370 -20.96 11.20 -20.29
CA CYS A 370 -21.99 10.34 -19.73
C CYS A 370 -23.29 10.51 -20.54
N PRO A 371 -23.86 9.42 -21.09
CA PRO A 371 -25.10 9.49 -21.86
C PRO A 371 -26.31 10.00 -21.07
N LYS A 372 -26.27 9.97 -19.73
CA LYS A 372 -27.39 10.36 -18.86
C LYS A 372 -27.37 11.83 -18.46
N CYS A 373 -26.19 12.42 -18.26
CA CYS A 373 -26.05 13.74 -17.64
C CYS A 373 -24.91 14.58 -18.24
N GLN A 374 -24.31 14.10 -19.34
CA GLN A 374 -23.22 14.77 -20.07
C GLN A 374 -21.95 15.03 -19.24
N GLY A 375 -21.84 14.45 -18.05
CA GLY A 375 -20.63 14.51 -17.24
C GLY A 375 -19.50 13.65 -17.81
N ARG A 376 -18.24 14.12 -17.74
CA ARG A 376 -17.06 13.35 -18.16
C ARG A 376 -16.93 12.03 -17.38
N LEU A 377 -16.79 10.90 -18.09
CA LEU A 377 -16.58 9.59 -17.49
C LEU A 377 -15.20 9.45 -16.87
N GLN A 378 -15.09 8.65 -15.81
CA GLN A 378 -13.81 8.35 -15.13
C GLN A 378 -13.65 6.84 -14.93
N TYR A 379 -12.47 6.30 -15.23
CA TYR A 379 -12.15 4.90 -14.99
C TYR A 379 -11.97 4.62 -13.48
N SER A 380 -12.67 3.62 -12.95
CA SER A 380 -12.46 3.11 -11.59
C SER A 380 -12.97 1.68 -11.44
N ASP A 381 -12.21 0.83 -10.75
CA ASP A 381 -12.56 -0.55 -10.41
C ASP A 381 -13.04 -1.38 -11.63
N GLY A 382 -12.31 -1.29 -12.74
CA GLY A 382 -12.54 -2.08 -13.95
C GLY A 382 -13.54 -1.50 -14.96
N MET A 383 -14.12 -0.33 -14.70
CA MET A 383 -15.10 0.27 -15.62
C MET A 383 -15.12 1.80 -15.58
N TYR A 384 -15.57 2.42 -16.66
CA TYR A 384 -15.87 3.85 -16.68
C TYR A 384 -17.18 4.14 -15.95
N LYS A 385 -17.15 5.09 -15.02
CA LYS A 385 -18.30 5.50 -14.20
C LYS A 385 -18.49 7.00 -14.29
N CYS A 386 -19.73 7.43 -14.19
CA CYS A 386 -20.02 8.85 -14.03
C CYS A 386 -19.87 9.28 -12.58
N THR A 387 -19.19 10.40 -12.33
CA THR A 387 -18.96 10.92 -10.97
C THR A 387 -19.72 12.21 -10.69
N THR A 388 -20.53 12.70 -11.63
CA THR A 388 -21.32 13.90 -11.46
C THR A 388 -22.52 13.66 -10.56
N TRP A 389 -23.03 14.75 -9.98
CA TRP A 389 -24.31 14.76 -9.31
C TRP A 389 -25.43 14.87 -10.35
N THR A 390 -26.60 14.34 -10.01
CA THR A 390 -27.84 14.60 -10.73
C THR A 390 -28.18 16.10 -10.64
N GLU A 391 -29.04 16.57 -11.54
CA GLU A 391 -29.41 17.99 -11.63
C GLU A 391 -29.97 18.57 -10.33
N ASP A 392 -30.65 17.74 -9.54
CA ASP A 392 -31.18 18.10 -8.22
C ASP A 392 -30.10 18.24 -7.14
N GLY A 393 -28.87 17.80 -7.40
CA GLY A 393 -27.74 17.89 -6.48
C GLY A 393 -27.78 16.93 -5.29
N PHE A 394 -28.79 16.06 -5.19
CA PHE A 394 -28.99 15.17 -4.04
C PHE A 394 -28.51 13.74 -4.27
N ALA A 395 -28.38 13.32 -5.52
CA ALA A 395 -27.91 11.98 -5.88
C ALA A 395 -26.70 12.03 -6.83
N LYS A 396 -25.92 10.94 -6.84
CA LYS A 396 -24.89 10.75 -7.86
C LYS A 396 -25.48 10.07 -9.09
N CYS A 397 -24.98 10.44 -10.26
CA CYS A 397 -25.27 9.71 -11.48
C CYS A 397 -24.84 8.24 -11.34
N GLN A 398 -25.73 7.30 -11.66
CA GLN A 398 -25.47 5.86 -11.59
C GLN A 398 -25.17 5.27 -12.97
N TYR A 399 -24.44 6.01 -13.82
CA TYR A 399 -23.96 5.47 -15.10
C TYR A 399 -22.64 4.74 -14.89
#